data_AF-A0A226MQ08-F1
#
_entry.id   AF-A0A226MQ08-F1
#
_cell.length_a   1.000
_cell.length_b   1.000
_cell.length_c   1.000
_cell.angle_alpha   90.00
_cell.angle_beta   90.00
_cell.angle_gamma   90.00
#
_symmetry.space_group_name_H-M   'P 1'
#
loop_
_entity.id
_entity.type
_entity.pdbx_description
1 polymer ?
#
loop_
_entity_poly.entity_id
_entity_poly.type
_entity_poly.pdbx_seq_one_letter_code
_entity_poly.pdbx_strand_id
1 'polypeptide(L)'
;MRCCNEDVTSGSGVTLDSREQNQAELTYVNECEAEPCKNGGICTDLVANYSCECPGEFMGKNCQQRCSGPLGIEGGIVSNQQITASSTHRALFGLQKWYPYYARLNKKGLVNAWTAAENDRWPWIQINLQKKMRVTGVITQGAKRIGSPEYVKSYKIAYSNDGKSWTMYKVKGTNEDMVFRGNVDNNTPYANSFTPPIKSQYIRLYPQGKPKPLTAISRQCHRSYFVVPGCSEPLGMKSGHIQDYQITASSVFRTLNMDMFAWEPRKARLDKQGKVNAWTSGHNDQSQWLQVSFQIKFHRHLSSLSFRHARGETCPTEIISV
;
A
#
# COMPACT_ATOMS: atom_id res chain seq x y z
N MET A 1 67.23 -13.02 -31.49
CA MET A 1 67.05 -11.55 -31.36
C MET A 1 67.03 -10.95 -32.75
N ARG A 2 66.14 -9.97 -32.99
CA ARG A 2 66.01 -9.08 -34.17
C ARG A 2 64.90 -9.42 -35.19
N CYS A 3 64.03 -8.41 -35.34
CA CYS A 3 63.52 -7.75 -36.55
C CYS A 3 62.69 -8.51 -37.62
N CYS A 4 61.66 -7.80 -38.10
CA CYS A 4 60.72 -8.11 -39.17
C CYS A 4 61.29 -8.03 -40.59
N ASN A 5 60.55 -8.65 -41.53
CA ASN A 5 60.47 -8.61 -43.01
C ASN A 5 60.53 -10.06 -43.56
N GLU A 6 59.73 -10.53 -44.52
CA GLU A 6 59.25 -9.95 -45.79
C GLU A 6 57.84 -10.47 -46.17
N ASP A 7 57.43 -10.10 -47.38
CA ASP A 7 56.11 -9.77 -47.86
C ASP A 7 55.75 -10.63 -49.11
N VAL A 8 54.46 -10.64 -49.47
CA VAL A 8 53.81 -10.87 -50.81
C VAL A 8 53.57 -12.27 -51.45
N THR A 9 52.30 -12.39 -51.90
CA THR A 9 51.67 -13.11 -53.06
C THR A 9 50.93 -14.41 -52.72
N SER A 10 49.70 -14.70 -53.16
CA SER A 10 48.70 -14.11 -54.08
C SER A 10 47.33 -14.76 -53.69
N GLY A 11 46.19 -14.05 -53.64
CA GLY A 11 45.32 -13.83 -54.80
C GLY A 11 44.22 -14.90 -54.92
N SER A 12 43.05 -14.67 -54.33
CA SER A 12 41.74 -15.10 -54.88
C SER A 12 40.61 -14.54 -54.04
N GLY A 13 39.92 -13.53 -54.59
CA GLY A 13 38.70 -13.00 -54.02
C GLY A 13 37.57 -14.04 -54.08
N VAL A 14 36.90 -14.21 -52.96
CA VAL A 14 35.53 -14.74 -52.92
C VAL A 14 34.72 -13.71 -52.16
N THR A 15 33.90 -12.97 -52.91
CA THR A 15 32.82 -12.13 -52.40
C THR A 15 31.87 -13.00 -51.59
N LEU A 16 31.79 -12.76 -50.27
CA LEU A 16 30.75 -13.34 -49.43
C LEU A 16 29.68 -12.28 -49.16
N ASP A 17 28.45 -12.76 -49.34
CA ASP A 17 27.14 -12.10 -49.39
C ASP A 17 26.85 -11.19 -48.19
N SER A 18 26.36 -9.99 -48.46
CA SER A 18 25.96 -8.98 -47.48
C SER A 18 24.55 -9.24 -46.92
N ARG A 19 24.24 -10.49 -46.57
CA ARG A 19 22.92 -10.90 -46.06
C ARG A 19 23.00 -11.90 -44.91
N GLU A 20 23.75 -11.59 -43.86
CA GLU A 20 23.51 -12.20 -42.54
C GLU A 20 24.28 -11.48 -41.44
N GLN A 21 23.75 -10.32 -40.98
CA GLN A 21 24.03 -9.78 -39.65
C GLN A 21 23.04 -8.65 -39.33
N ASN A 22 21.74 -8.96 -39.41
CA ASN A 22 20.72 -8.20 -38.68
C ASN A 22 20.55 -8.83 -37.29
N GLN A 23 21.66 -9.11 -36.63
CA GLN A 23 21.65 -9.38 -35.21
C GLN A 23 21.64 -7.99 -34.58
N ALA A 24 20.44 -7.55 -34.20
CA ALA A 24 20.29 -6.37 -33.35
C ALA A 24 21.25 -6.53 -32.20
N GLU A 25 22.36 -5.80 -32.26
CA GLU A 25 23.28 -5.63 -31.16
C GLU A 25 22.42 -4.99 -30.07
N LEU A 26 21.95 -5.81 -29.13
CA LEU A 26 21.38 -5.33 -27.88
C LEU A 26 22.54 -4.61 -27.21
N THR A 27 22.70 -3.33 -27.52
CA THR A 27 23.64 -2.47 -26.83
C THR A 27 23.26 -2.58 -25.37
N TYR A 28 24.14 -3.23 -24.61
CA TYR A 28 24.01 -3.36 -23.18
C TYR A 28 24.28 -1.98 -22.60
N VAL A 29 23.25 -1.15 -22.59
CA VAL A 29 23.27 0.18 -22.02
C VAL A 29 23.07 0.01 -20.53
N ASN A 30 24.05 0.42 -19.73
CA ASN A 30 23.92 0.39 -18.28
C ASN A 30 23.04 1.57 -17.82
N GLU A 31 21.76 1.32 -17.55
CA GLU A 31 20.84 2.38 -17.14
C GLU A 31 21.11 2.92 -15.73
N CYS A 32 21.96 2.26 -14.94
CA CYS A 32 22.37 2.72 -13.62
C CYS A 32 23.41 3.85 -13.64
N GLU A 33 24.10 4.09 -14.76
CA GLU A 33 25.09 5.19 -14.88
C GLU A 33 24.47 6.58 -14.69
N ALA A 34 23.19 6.73 -15.03
CA ALA A 34 22.45 7.98 -14.84
C ALA A 34 22.03 8.23 -13.36
N GLU A 35 22.48 7.38 -12.43
CA GLU A 35 22.08 7.37 -11.02
C GLU A 35 20.56 7.55 -10.82
N PRO A 36 19.74 6.68 -11.43
CA PRO A 36 18.29 6.85 -11.40
C PRO A 36 17.72 6.67 -9.99
N CYS A 37 18.31 5.80 -9.16
CA CYS A 37 17.87 5.52 -7.80
C CYS A 37 18.24 6.66 -6.83
N LYS A 38 17.24 7.30 -6.23
CA LYS A 38 17.38 8.41 -5.29
C LYS A 38 17.40 7.92 -3.84
N ASN A 39 17.72 8.83 -2.92
CA ASN A 39 17.67 8.60 -1.46
C ASN A 39 18.47 7.38 -0.97
N GLY A 40 19.61 7.10 -1.59
CA GLY A 40 20.49 5.98 -1.23
C GLY A 40 20.00 4.61 -1.75
N GLY A 41 19.12 4.58 -2.74
CA GLY A 41 18.72 3.36 -3.45
C GLY A 41 19.90 2.69 -4.16
N ILE A 42 19.97 1.37 -4.07
CA ILE A 42 20.98 0.57 -4.79
C ILE A 42 20.42 0.23 -6.17
N CYS A 43 21.12 0.61 -7.23
CA CYS A 43 20.71 0.33 -8.60
C CYS A 43 21.25 -1.01 -9.08
N THR A 44 20.38 -1.82 -9.70
CA THR A 44 20.75 -3.03 -10.44
C THR A 44 20.33 -2.90 -11.89
N ASP A 45 21.30 -3.08 -12.77
CA ASP A 45 21.13 -3.00 -14.22
C ASP A 45 20.47 -4.27 -14.77
N LEU A 46 19.56 -4.13 -15.74
CA LEU A 46 18.83 -5.21 -16.40
C LEU A 46 18.81 -4.96 -17.91
N VAL A 47 18.35 -5.93 -18.71
CA VAL A 47 18.28 -5.76 -20.17
C VAL A 47 17.23 -4.71 -20.53
N ALA A 48 17.68 -3.56 -21.06
CA ALA A 48 16.87 -2.41 -21.48
C ALA A 48 16.04 -1.78 -20.34
N ASN A 49 16.45 -1.94 -19.09
CA ASN A 49 15.75 -1.42 -17.91
C ASN A 49 16.64 -1.50 -16.66
N TYR A 50 16.26 -0.82 -15.58
CA TYR A 50 16.91 -0.94 -14.29
C TYR A 50 15.92 -1.27 -13.17
N SER A 51 16.43 -1.76 -12.06
CA SER A 51 15.71 -1.95 -10.80
C SER A 51 16.42 -1.21 -9.67
N CYS A 52 15.66 -0.57 -8.79
CA CYS A 52 16.20 0.09 -7.60
C CYS A 52 15.78 -0.66 -6.33
N GLU A 53 16.74 -1.03 -5.50
CA GLU A 53 16.50 -1.49 -4.13
C GLU A 53 16.48 -0.29 -3.18
N CYS A 54 15.27 0.09 -2.75
CA CYS A 54 15.10 1.29 -1.92
C CYS A 54 15.35 1.03 -0.42
N PRO A 55 16.24 1.80 0.24
CA PRO A 55 16.48 1.70 1.67
C PRO A 55 15.32 2.25 2.50
N GLY A 56 15.14 1.67 3.69
CA GLY A 56 14.30 2.23 4.75
C GLY A 56 12.87 2.60 4.32
N GLU A 57 12.57 3.90 4.42
CA GLU A 57 11.26 4.53 4.19
C GLU A 57 11.09 5.05 2.75
N PHE A 58 11.86 4.59 1.75
CA PHE A 58 11.73 5.05 0.36
C PHE A 58 11.17 3.98 -0.58
N MET A 59 10.46 4.41 -1.63
CA MET A 59 9.80 3.58 -2.64
C MET A 59 9.60 4.31 -3.98
N GLY A 60 9.00 3.62 -4.94
CA GLY A 60 8.86 4.02 -6.34
C GLY A 60 9.99 3.44 -7.19
N LYS A 61 9.82 3.45 -8.53
CA LYS A 61 10.83 2.94 -9.48
C LYS A 61 12.25 3.45 -9.17
N ASN A 62 12.36 4.67 -8.66
CA ASN A 62 13.61 5.39 -8.44
C ASN A 62 13.83 5.72 -6.96
N CYS A 63 13.12 5.09 -6.02
CA CYS A 63 13.20 5.41 -4.59
C CYS A 63 12.96 6.89 -4.24
N GLN A 64 12.24 7.59 -5.11
CA GLN A 64 12.00 9.03 -5.00
C GLN A 64 10.87 9.38 -4.01
N GLN A 65 10.00 8.41 -3.70
CA GLN A 65 8.84 8.61 -2.84
C GLN A 65 9.14 8.09 -1.44
N ARG A 66 8.67 8.79 -0.41
CA ARG A 66 8.67 8.24 0.96
C ARG A 66 7.47 7.30 1.15
N CYS A 67 7.77 6.07 1.57
CA CYS A 67 6.91 4.97 2.00
C CYS A 67 6.22 5.28 3.34
N SER A 68 5.72 6.51 3.51
CA SER A 68 5.06 7.02 4.73
C SER A 68 3.56 7.25 4.54
N GLY A 69 3.00 6.86 3.39
CA GLY A 69 1.56 6.93 3.13
C GLY A 69 0.79 5.81 3.83
N PRO A 70 -0.43 6.07 4.34
CA PRO A 70 -1.25 5.02 4.97
C PRO A 70 -1.64 3.94 3.95
N LEU A 71 -1.74 2.66 4.35
CA LEU A 71 -2.21 1.52 3.51
C LEU A 71 -3.67 1.65 3.02
N GLY A 72 -4.28 2.83 3.13
CA GLY A 72 -5.69 3.01 2.84
C GLY A 72 -6.61 2.30 3.85
N ILE A 73 -6.11 1.92 5.02
CA ILE A 73 -6.96 1.38 6.10
C ILE A 73 -8.02 2.42 6.52
N GLU A 74 -7.69 3.70 6.54
CA GLU A 74 -8.65 4.79 6.76
C GLU A 74 -9.67 4.89 5.61
N GLY A 75 -9.19 4.82 4.37
CA GLY A 75 -9.99 4.94 3.15
C GLY A 75 -10.76 3.69 2.72
N GLY A 76 -10.76 2.62 3.53
CA GLY A 76 -11.53 1.40 3.23
C GLY A 76 -10.87 0.42 2.25
N ILE A 77 -9.64 0.68 1.76
CA ILE A 77 -8.91 -0.20 0.83
C ILE A 77 -8.71 -1.60 1.43
N VAL A 78 -8.43 -1.66 2.73
CA VAL A 78 -8.46 -2.92 3.47
C VAL A 78 -9.91 -3.20 3.85
N SER A 79 -10.50 -4.28 3.34
CA SER A 79 -11.86 -4.68 3.63
C SER A 79 -12.05 -5.11 5.10
N ASN A 80 -13.28 -5.06 5.60
CA ASN A 80 -13.61 -5.47 6.97
C ASN A 80 -13.27 -6.94 7.24
N GLN A 81 -13.36 -7.83 6.26
CA GLN A 81 -13.00 -9.24 6.42
C GLN A 81 -11.49 -9.48 6.57
N GLN A 82 -10.65 -8.53 6.13
CA GLN A 82 -9.20 -8.63 6.25
C GLN A 82 -8.70 -8.32 7.66
N ILE A 83 -9.52 -7.70 8.50
CA ILE A 83 -9.17 -7.28 9.86
C ILE A 83 -9.84 -8.21 10.85
N THR A 84 -9.05 -8.97 11.60
CA THR A 84 -9.54 -9.96 12.57
C THR A 84 -8.82 -9.80 13.90
N ALA A 85 -9.40 -10.32 14.97
CA ALA A 85 -8.85 -10.21 16.32
C ALA A 85 -9.12 -11.47 17.13
N SER A 86 -8.40 -11.62 18.24
CA SER A 86 -8.59 -12.69 19.22
C SER A 86 -9.99 -12.70 19.82
N SER A 87 -10.48 -11.51 20.16
CA SER A 87 -11.74 -11.32 20.87
C SER A 87 -12.33 -9.93 20.57
N THR A 88 -13.57 -9.72 21.02
CA THR A 88 -14.28 -8.46 20.84
C THR A 88 -15.10 -8.14 22.08
N HIS A 89 -14.93 -6.92 22.58
CA HIS A 89 -15.71 -6.40 23.68
C HIS A 89 -17.12 -6.03 23.23
N ARG A 90 -18.09 -6.36 24.09
CA ARG A 90 -19.50 -5.98 23.94
C ARG A 90 -19.90 -5.15 25.16
N ALA A 91 -20.40 -3.94 24.95
CA ALA A 91 -20.91 -3.06 26.01
C ALA A 91 -22.43 -2.89 25.87
N LEU A 92 -23.07 -2.39 26.93
CA LEU A 92 -24.47 -1.95 26.96
C LEU A 92 -25.42 -3.06 26.46
N PHE A 93 -25.47 -4.19 27.18
CA PHE A 93 -26.27 -5.38 26.86
C PHE A 93 -26.07 -5.92 25.41
N GLY A 94 -24.89 -5.68 24.82
CA GLY A 94 -24.57 -6.15 23.47
C GLY A 94 -24.92 -5.19 22.34
N LEU A 95 -25.46 -4.00 22.66
CA LEU A 95 -25.78 -2.95 21.69
C LEU A 95 -24.52 -2.25 21.15
N GLN A 96 -23.43 -2.21 21.92
CA GLN A 96 -22.16 -1.62 21.49
C GLN A 96 -21.11 -2.71 21.25
N LYS A 97 -20.80 -3.00 19.99
CA LYS A 97 -19.85 -4.06 19.60
C LYS A 97 -18.57 -3.47 19.02
N TRP A 98 -17.44 -3.65 19.71
CA TRP A 98 -16.15 -3.05 19.39
C TRP A 98 -15.30 -3.93 18.47
N TYR A 99 -15.86 -4.25 17.30
CA TYR A 99 -15.28 -5.17 16.35
C TYR A 99 -13.92 -4.71 15.77
N PRO A 100 -13.06 -5.65 15.32
CA PRO A 100 -11.74 -5.37 14.77
C PRO A 100 -11.76 -4.39 13.58
N TYR A 101 -12.78 -4.45 12.72
CA TYR A 101 -12.87 -3.59 11.55
C TYR A 101 -13.10 -2.09 11.87
N TYR A 102 -13.40 -1.74 13.13
CA TYR A 102 -13.41 -0.36 13.60
C TYR A 102 -12.02 0.17 13.96
N ALA A 103 -10.97 -0.65 13.95
CA ALA A 103 -9.58 -0.24 14.18
C ALA A 103 -8.98 0.55 12.99
N ARG A 104 -9.74 1.50 12.45
CA ARG A 104 -9.31 2.40 11.36
C ARG A 104 -8.97 3.77 11.95
N LEU A 105 -7.94 4.42 11.41
CA LEU A 105 -7.52 5.74 11.88
C LEU A 105 -8.66 6.75 11.74
N ASN A 106 -8.73 7.70 12.67
CA ASN A 106 -9.65 8.84 12.65
C ASN A 106 -11.14 8.47 12.53
N LYS A 107 -11.50 7.23 12.87
CA LYS A 107 -12.90 6.80 12.84
C LYS A 107 -13.71 7.60 13.87
N LYS A 108 -14.83 8.17 13.43
CA LYS A 108 -15.79 8.91 14.26
C LYS A 108 -16.99 8.04 14.62
N GLY A 109 -17.65 8.33 15.73
CA GLY A 109 -18.86 7.66 16.19
C GLY A 109 -18.78 7.22 17.67
N LEU A 110 -19.90 6.70 18.19
CA LEU A 110 -19.99 6.18 19.56
C LEU A 110 -19.13 4.93 19.78
N VAL A 111 -19.03 4.10 18.74
CA VAL A 111 -18.11 2.97 18.66
C VAL A 111 -17.22 3.22 17.46
N ASN A 112 -15.95 3.44 17.74
CA ASN A 112 -15.02 3.89 16.73
C ASN A 112 -13.65 3.20 16.84
N ALA A 113 -13.52 2.13 17.64
CA ALA A 113 -12.30 1.35 17.81
C ALA A 113 -12.57 -0.14 17.85
N TRP A 114 -11.48 -0.91 17.81
CA TRP A 114 -11.47 -2.26 18.35
C TRP A 114 -11.19 -2.28 19.85
N THR A 115 -11.74 -3.26 20.54
CA THR A 115 -11.42 -3.56 21.93
C THR A 115 -11.52 -5.05 22.16
N ALA A 116 -10.50 -5.64 22.78
CA ALA A 116 -10.53 -7.03 23.21
C ALA A 116 -11.52 -7.24 24.36
N ALA A 117 -12.02 -8.47 24.49
CA ALA A 117 -12.86 -8.84 25.63
C ALA A 117 -12.06 -8.78 26.94
N GLU A 118 -12.75 -8.50 28.05
CA GLU A 118 -12.09 -8.30 29.36
C GLU A 118 -11.42 -9.57 29.90
N ASN A 119 -11.90 -10.74 29.48
CA ASN A 119 -11.37 -12.05 29.86
C ASN A 119 -10.21 -12.55 28.97
N ASP A 120 -9.84 -11.79 27.93
CA ASP A 120 -8.76 -12.16 27.03
C ASP A 120 -7.40 -11.75 27.62
N ARG A 121 -6.62 -12.75 28.06
CA ARG A 121 -5.29 -12.55 28.65
C ARG A 121 -4.22 -12.18 27.62
N TRP A 122 -4.43 -12.53 26.35
CA TRP A 122 -3.45 -12.38 25.29
C TRP A 122 -4.10 -11.82 24.03
N PRO A 123 -4.67 -10.62 24.12
CA PRO A 123 -5.40 -10.05 23.01
C PRO A 123 -4.48 -9.82 21.81
N TRP A 124 -5.02 -10.00 20.62
CA TRP A 124 -4.32 -9.65 19.39
C TRP A 124 -5.29 -9.13 18.34
N ILE A 125 -4.77 -8.29 17.47
CA ILE A 125 -5.45 -7.86 16.25
C ILE A 125 -4.51 -8.11 15.07
N GLN A 126 -5.05 -8.60 13.98
CA GLN A 126 -4.28 -8.96 12.80
C GLN A 126 -4.93 -8.43 11.52
N ILE A 127 -4.10 -8.20 10.52
CA ILE A 127 -4.50 -7.76 9.20
C ILE A 127 -3.93 -8.74 8.17
N ASN A 128 -4.81 -9.24 7.30
CA ASN A 128 -4.44 -10.02 6.12
C ASN A 128 -4.31 -9.09 4.91
N LEU A 129 -3.08 -8.88 4.44
CA LEU A 129 -2.79 -8.00 3.31
C LEU A 129 -3.10 -8.64 1.95
N GLN A 130 -3.61 -9.89 1.92
CA GLN A 130 -3.93 -10.72 0.74
C GLN A 130 -2.73 -11.10 -0.15
N LYS A 131 -1.67 -10.29 -0.15
CA LYS A 131 -0.40 -10.54 -0.82
C LYS A 131 0.76 -10.23 0.10
N LYS A 132 1.95 -10.75 -0.23
CA LYS A 132 3.18 -10.45 0.50
C LYS A 132 3.59 -8.99 0.24
N MET A 133 3.56 -8.18 1.29
CA MET A 133 3.81 -6.75 1.22
C MET A 133 5.03 -6.35 2.04
N ARG A 134 5.64 -5.21 1.69
CA ARG A 134 6.64 -4.53 2.51
C ARG A 134 5.93 -3.58 3.48
N VAL A 135 6.03 -3.89 4.75
CA VAL A 135 5.45 -3.14 5.86
C VAL A 135 6.55 -2.36 6.57
N THR A 136 6.44 -1.04 6.58
CA THR A 136 7.47 -0.13 7.05
C THR A 136 7.21 0.41 8.45
N GLY A 137 6.03 0.21 9.02
CA GLY A 137 5.75 0.64 10.38
C GLY A 137 4.38 0.23 10.88
N VAL A 138 3.91 0.95 11.90
CA VAL A 138 2.59 0.87 12.55
C VAL A 138 2.21 2.25 13.09
N ILE A 139 0.98 2.68 12.85
CA ILE A 139 0.36 3.88 13.44
C ILE A 139 -0.70 3.40 14.42
N THR A 140 -0.65 3.95 15.61
CA THR A 140 -1.56 3.63 16.72
C THR A 140 -2.33 4.87 17.12
N GLN A 141 -3.59 4.70 17.52
CA GLN A 141 -4.47 5.78 18.01
C GLN A 141 -5.30 5.23 19.17
N GLY A 142 -5.89 6.12 19.96
CA GLY A 142 -6.83 5.75 21.04
C GLY A 142 -8.28 6.10 20.72
N ALA A 143 -9.15 5.81 21.70
CA ALA A 143 -10.58 6.11 21.68
C ALA A 143 -10.97 6.86 22.95
N LYS A 144 -12.13 7.51 22.91
CA LYS A 144 -12.83 7.96 24.10
C LYS A 144 -14.12 7.16 24.27
N ARG A 145 -14.33 6.57 25.44
CA ARG A 145 -15.59 5.92 25.81
C ARG A 145 -16.16 6.63 27.03
N ILE A 146 -17.34 7.26 26.90
CA ILE A 146 -18.08 7.87 28.02
C ILE A 146 -17.16 8.72 28.91
N GLY A 147 -16.40 9.65 28.31
CA GLY A 147 -15.48 10.51 29.07
C GLY A 147 -14.09 9.93 29.34
N SER A 148 -13.91 8.61 29.38
CA SER A 148 -12.62 7.97 29.68
C SER A 148 -11.76 7.77 28.42
N PRO A 149 -10.50 8.25 28.41
CA PRO A 149 -9.56 7.97 27.34
C PRO A 149 -9.04 6.53 27.44
N GLU A 150 -9.00 5.81 26.32
CA GLU A 150 -8.48 4.45 26.27
C GLU A 150 -7.53 4.30 25.06
N TYR A 151 -6.30 3.82 25.30
CA TYR A 151 -5.23 3.74 24.29
C TYR A 151 -4.14 2.71 24.65
N VAL A 152 -3.36 2.28 23.66
CA VAL A 152 -2.24 1.34 23.84
C VAL A 152 -1.01 2.06 24.35
N LYS A 153 -0.36 1.54 25.40
CA LYS A 153 0.89 2.13 25.93
C LYS A 153 2.15 1.46 25.40
N SER A 154 2.08 0.16 25.16
CA SER A 154 3.16 -0.60 24.55
C SER A 154 2.58 -1.84 23.87
N TYR A 155 3.30 -2.36 22.86
CA TYR A 155 2.87 -3.52 22.10
C TYR A 155 4.06 -4.23 21.45
N LYS A 156 3.85 -5.50 21.10
CA LYS A 156 4.76 -6.30 20.28
C LYS A 156 4.12 -6.57 18.92
N ILE A 157 4.94 -6.86 17.91
CA ILE A 157 4.50 -7.18 16.56
C ILE A 157 4.96 -8.59 16.20
N ALA A 158 4.08 -9.36 15.58
CA ALA A 158 4.43 -10.59 14.89
C ALA A 158 3.99 -10.52 13.44
N TYR A 159 4.63 -11.32 12.60
CA TYR A 159 4.32 -11.40 11.19
C TYR A 159 4.36 -12.85 10.70
N SER A 160 3.66 -13.10 9.60
CA SER A 160 3.50 -14.44 9.03
C SER A 160 3.21 -14.38 7.52
N ASN A 161 3.60 -15.43 6.80
CA ASN A 161 3.24 -15.60 5.37
C ASN A 161 2.06 -16.57 5.17
N ASP A 162 1.75 -17.42 6.15
CA ASP A 162 0.73 -18.48 6.05
C ASP A 162 -0.45 -18.26 7.01
N GLY A 163 -0.35 -17.31 7.94
CA GLY A 163 -1.31 -17.05 9.00
C GLY A 163 -1.29 -18.08 10.15
N LYS A 164 -0.44 -19.10 10.07
CA LYS A 164 -0.34 -20.23 11.02
C LYS A 164 0.95 -20.15 11.83
N SER A 165 2.09 -19.96 11.17
CA SER A 165 3.40 -19.81 11.79
C SER A 165 3.72 -18.33 11.98
N TRP A 166 4.00 -17.93 13.22
CA TRP A 166 4.18 -16.51 13.58
C TRP A 166 5.59 -16.26 14.09
N THR A 167 6.24 -15.24 13.55
CA THR A 167 7.56 -14.79 13.98
C THR A 167 7.43 -13.43 14.66
N MET A 168 7.98 -13.32 15.87
CA MET A 168 8.03 -12.06 16.60
C MET A 168 9.07 -11.12 15.98
N TYR A 169 8.74 -9.83 15.91
CA TYR A 169 9.69 -8.81 15.49
C TYR A 169 10.72 -8.57 16.60
N LYS A 170 12.00 -8.67 16.25
CA LYS A 170 13.13 -8.64 17.19
C LYS A 170 13.90 -7.33 17.13
N VAL A 171 14.56 -6.99 18.24
CA VAL A 171 15.51 -5.87 18.28
C VAL A 171 16.70 -6.18 17.36
N LYS A 172 17.20 -5.17 16.63
CA LYS A 172 18.33 -5.35 15.71
C LYS A 172 19.57 -5.84 16.47
N GLY A 173 20.11 -6.98 16.07
CA GLY A 173 21.33 -7.55 16.65
C GLY A 173 21.15 -8.32 17.96
N THR A 174 19.91 -8.51 18.44
CA THR A 174 19.64 -9.36 19.62
C THR A 174 18.53 -10.38 19.32
N ASN A 175 18.36 -11.34 20.22
CA ASN A 175 17.27 -12.33 20.15
C ASN A 175 16.02 -11.92 20.93
N GLU A 176 15.97 -10.69 21.42
CA GLU A 176 14.87 -10.19 22.23
C GLU A 176 13.72 -9.65 21.37
N ASP A 177 12.49 -9.89 21.84
CA ASP A 177 11.30 -9.31 21.22
C ASP A 177 11.32 -7.79 21.35
N MET A 178 11.14 -7.09 20.23
CA MET A 178 11.00 -5.64 20.23
C MET A 178 9.67 -5.25 20.88
N VAL A 179 9.74 -4.36 21.87
CA VAL A 179 8.58 -3.73 22.49
C VAL A 179 8.49 -2.29 21.99
N PHE A 180 7.43 -2.00 21.24
CA PHE A 180 7.15 -0.66 20.74
C PHE A 180 6.39 0.15 21.77
N ARG A 181 6.69 1.46 21.82
CA ARG A 181 5.94 2.43 22.61
C ARG A 181 4.66 2.82 21.85
N GLY A 182 3.55 2.86 22.56
CA GLY A 182 2.25 3.27 22.05
C GLY A 182 1.92 4.74 22.33
N ASN A 183 0.63 5.05 22.31
CA ASN A 183 0.09 6.38 22.54
C ASN A 183 0.21 6.82 24.01
N VAL A 184 0.19 8.14 24.19
CA VAL A 184 0.12 8.82 25.50
C VAL A 184 -1.29 9.37 25.76
N ASP A 185 -2.08 9.56 24.70
CA ASP A 185 -3.43 10.09 24.75
C ASP A 185 -4.38 9.27 23.86
N ASN A 186 -5.64 9.71 23.81
CA ASN A 186 -6.70 9.03 23.09
C ASN A 186 -6.96 9.52 21.66
N ASN A 187 -6.30 10.58 21.19
CA ASN A 187 -6.68 11.24 19.93
C ASN A 187 -5.51 11.32 18.95
N THR A 188 -4.30 11.55 19.44
CA THR A 188 -3.10 11.79 18.64
C THR A 188 -2.60 10.47 18.05
N PRO A 189 -2.53 10.34 16.71
CA PRO A 189 -1.87 9.21 16.08
C PRO A 189 -0.38 9.17 16.43
N TYR A 190 0.12 7.99 16.80
CA TYR A 190 1.52 7.76 17.10
C TYR A 190 2.10 6.70 16.15
N ALA A 191 3.14 7.08 15.40
CA ALA A 191 3.76 6.24 14.39
C ALA A 191 5.08 5.64 14.90
N ASN A 192 5.27 4.33 14.68
CA ASN A 192 6.53 3.64 14.86
C ASN A 192 6.96 2.99 13.55
N SER A 193 8.22 3.19 13.16
CA SER A 193 8.80 2.56 11.97
C SER A 193 9.48 1.23 12.32
N PHE A 194 9.52 0.32 11.35
CA PHE A 194 10.20 -0.97 11.44
C PHE A 194 11.54 -0.90 10.71
N THR A 195 12.62 -1.15 11.45
CA THR A 195 13.99 -1.21 10.94
C THR A 195 14.65 -2.51 11.38
N PRO A 196 14.73 -3.55 10.51
CA PRO A 196 14.39 -3.55 9.09
C PRO A 196 12.87 -3.64 8.78
N PRO A 197 12.41 -3.20 7.60
CA PRO A 197 11.01 -3.37 7.18
C PRO A 197 10.59 -4.84 7.08
N ILE A 198 9.35 -5.14 7.44
CA ILE A 198 8.80 -6.50 7.46
C ILE A 198 8.26 -6.87 6.08
N LYS A 199 8.66 -8.02 5.52
CA LYS A 199 8.12 -8.56 4.27
C LYS A 199 7.19 -9.75 4.55
N SER A 200 5.88 -9.52 4.60
CA SER A 200 4.92 -10.57 4.96
C SER A 200 3.50 -10.32 4.43
N GLN A 201 2.64 -11.33 4.46
CA GLN A 201 1.21 -11.19 4.12
C GLN A 201 0.35 -10.85 5.35
N TYR A 202 0.70 -11.37 6.52
CA TYR A 202 -0.04 -11.17 7.75
C TYR A 202 0.82 -10.41 8.74
N ILE A 203 0.24 -9.36 9.33
CA ILE A 203 0.82 -8.68 10.49
C ILE A 203 -0.17 -8.79 11.64
N ARG A 204 0.34 -9.08 12.83
CA ARG A 204 -0.41 -9.17 14.08
C ARG A 204 0.24 -8.31 15.15
N LEU A 205 -0.58 -7.56 15.87
CA LEU A 205 -0.18 -6.75 17.01
C LEU A 205 -0.67 -7.37 18.31
N TYR A 206 0.22 -7.36 19.29
CA TYR A 206 -0.02 -7.83 20.65
C TYR A 206 0.13 -6.65 21.63
N PRO A 207 -0.96 -6.01 22.07
CA PRO A 207 -0.87 -4.96 23.06
C PRO A 207 -0.36 -5.55 24.39
N GLN A 208 0.58 -4.85 25.02
CA GLN A 208 1.16 -5.25 26.29
C GLN A 208 0.45 -4.51 27.42
N GLY A 209 -0.03 -5.26 28.42
CA GLY A 209 -0.62 -4.74 29.64
C GLY A 209 -0.21 -5.62 30.82
N LYS A 210 -0.11 -5.04 32.02
CA LYS A 210 0.15 -5.84 33.23
C LYS A 210 -1.10 -6.66 33.57
N PRO A 211 -1.04 -8.00 33.70
CA PRO A 211 -2.14 -8.76 34.29
C PRO A 211 -2.28 -8.35 35.75
N LYS A 212 -3.48 -7.93 36.17
CA LYS A 212 -3.80 -7.72 37.60
C LYS A 212 -4.54 -8.96 38.14
N PRO A 213 -4.36 -9.31 39.43
CA PRO A 213 -5.05 -10.43 40.06
C PRO A 213 -6.57 -10.23 40.10
N LEU A 214 -7.30 -11.35 40.07
CA LEU A 214 -8.76 -11.51 39.90
C LEU A 214 -9.66 -10.88 41.00
N THR A 215 -9.12 -10.08 41.92
CA THR A 215 -9.86 -9.55 43.09
C THR A 215 -10.15 -8.04 43.05
N ALA A 216 -9.80 -7.34 41.96
CA ALA A 216 -10.20 -5.95 41.78
C ALA A 216 -11.32 -5.85 40.73
N ILE A 217 -12.53 -5.47 41.16
CA ILE A 217 -13.58 -4.90 40.28
C ILE A 217 -13.03 -3.56 39.76
N SER A 218 -12.13 -3.63 38.78
CA SER A 218 -11.38 -2.50 38.24
C SER A 218 -11.61 -2.45 36.74
N ARG A 219 -12.51 -1.54 36.35
CA ARG A 219 -12.91 -1.19 34.98
C ARG A 219 -11.72 -0.59 34.21
N GLN A 220 -10.82 -1.43 33.70
CA GLN A 220 -9.72 -0.91 32.88
C GLN A 220 -9.43 -1.81 31.67
N CYS A 221 -10.36 -1.74 30.72
CA CYS A 221 -10.11 -2.09 29.33
C CYS A 221 -8.90 -1.27 28.83
N HIS A 222 -7.83 -1.93 28.40
CA HIS A 222 -6.76 -1.27 27.66
C HIS A 222 -7.13 -1.41 26.16
N ARG A 223 -7.68 -0.35 25.57
CA ARG A 223 -8.13 -0.32 24.15
C ARG A 223 -7.03 0.13 23.25
N SER A 224 -7.00 -0.37 22.03
CA SER A 224 -5.89 -0.10 21.12
C SER A 224 -6.37 -0.14 19.68
N TYR A 225 -6.09 0.91 18.93
CA TYR A 225 -6.23 0.93 17.48
C TYR A 225 -4.93 0.47 16.86
N PHE A 226 -5.06 -0.21 15.74
CA PHE A 226 -3.95 -0.78 15.00
C PHE A 226 -4.11 -0.42 13.53
N VAL A 227 -3.24 0.43 13.03
CA VAL A 227 -3.09 0.68 11.61
C VAL A 227 -1.69 0.26 11.24
N VAL A 228 -1.58 -0.69 10.33
CA VAL A 228 -0.31 -0.99 9.67
C VAL A 228 -0.16 0.01 8.52
N PRO A 229 0.73 1.03 8.56
CA PRO A 229 1.31 1.59 7.38
C PRO A 229 2.21 0.53 6.76
N GLY A 230 2.00 0.37 5.49
CA GLY A 230 2.70 -0.49 4.59
C GLY A 230 2.57 0.17 3.24
N CYS A 231 3.41 -0.25 2.33
CA CYS A 231 3.58 0.50 1.11
C CYS A 231 2.68 -0.12 0.04
N SER A 232 1.54 0.52 -0.24
CA SER A 232 0.85 0.36 -1.53
C SER A 232 1.25 1.53 -2.42
N GLU A 233 1.92 1.25 -3.53
CA GLU A 233 2.25 2.28 -4.52
C GLU A 233 0.94 2.79 -5.14
N PRO A 234 0.59 4.08 -4.99
CA PRO A 234 -0.55 4.63 -5.70
C PRO A 234 -0.24 4.58 -7.19
N LEU A 235 -1.09 3.93 -7.98
CA LEU A 235 -0.85 3.70 -9.41
C LEU A 235 -0.73 4.98 -10.26
N GLY A 236 -1.02 6.15 -9.68
CA GLY A 236 -0.73 7.43 -10.31
C GLY A 236 -1.94 8.27 -10.71
N MET A 237 -3.16 7.90 -10.29
CA MET A 237 -4.37 8.66 -10.61
C MET A 237 -4.31 10.09 -10.05
N LYS A 238 -3.85 10.25 -8.80
CA LYS A 238 -3.70 11.57 -8.15
C LYS A 238 -2.44 12.32 -8.61
N SER A 239 -1.31 11.63 -8.67
CA SER A 239 -0.01 12.25 -8.96
C SER A 239 0.18 12.63 -10.43
N GLY A 240 -0.71 12.21 -11.33
CA GLY A 240 -0.57 12.46 -12.77
C GLY A 240 0.33 11.46 -13.49
N HIS A 241 0.85 10.45 -12.78
CA HIS A 241 1.67 9.39 -13.38
C HIS A 241 0.90 8.59 -14.43
N ILE A 242 -0.40 8.33 -14.20
CA ILE A 242 -1.32 7.88 -15.25
C ILE A 242 -1.66 9.10 -16.08
N GLN A 243 -1.32 9.07 -17.37
CA GLN A 243 -1.55 10.18 -18.29
C GLN A 243 -3.03 10.31 -18.67
N ASP A 244 -3.45 11.51 -19.08
CA ASP A 244 -4.85 11.78 -19.41
C ASP A 244 -5.39 10.89 -20.54
N TYR A 245 -4.55 10.55 -21.52
CA TYR A 245 -4.93 9.65 -22.62
C TYR A 245 -5.18 8.20 -22.19
N GLN A 246 -4.69 7.81 -21.01
CA GLN A 246 -4.89 6.47 -20.45
C GLN A 246 -6.27 6.31 -19.80
N ILE A 247 -7.00 7.41 -19.60
CA ILE A 247 -8.30 7.41 -18.93
C ILE A 247 -9.39 7.68 -19.97
N THR A 248 -10.25 6.69 -20.18
CA THR A 248 -11.34 6.72 -21.17
C THR A 248 -12.67 6.41 -20.49
N ALA A 249 -13.79 6.75 -21.12
CA ALA A 249 -15.11 6.42 -20.59
C ALA A 249 -16.10 6.15 -21.72
N SER A 250 -17.25 5.58 -21.36
CA SER A 250 -18.37 5.35 -22.26
C SER A 250 -19.00 6.63 -22.81
N SER A 251 -19.15 7.65 -21.95
CA SER A 251 -19.78 8.91 -22.30
C SER A 251 -19.33 10.04 -21.38
N VAL A 252 -19.65 11.28 -21.76
CA VAL A 252 -19.27 12.49 -21.03
C VAL A 252 -20.45 13.46 -21.00
N PHE A 253 -20.80 13.94 -19.81
CA PHE A 253 -21.76 15.02 -19.66
C PHE A 253 -21.13 16.39 -19.94
N ARG A 254 -21.88 17.25 -20.62
CA ARG A 254 -21.49 18.63 -20.94
C ARG A 254 -22.50 19.59 -20.33
N THR A 255 -22.05 20.43 -19.40
CA THR A 255 -22.91 21.50 -18.86
C THR A 255 -23.16 22.52 -19.96
N LEU A 256 -24.44 22.86 -20.21
CA LEU A 256 -24.86 23.80 -21.27
C LEU A 256 -24.37 23.42 -22.67
N ASN A 257 -24.07 22.13 -22.90
CA ASN A 257 -23.49 21.64 -24.15
C ASN A 257 -22.17 22.33 -24.55
N MET A 258 -21.43 22.89 -23.60
CA MET A 258 -20.14 23.57 -23.82
C MET A 258 -18.96 22.67 -23.44
N ASP A 259 -17.97 22.56 -24.33
CA ASP A 259 -16.75 21.77 -24.09
C ASP A 259 -15.93 22.25 -22.89
N MET A 260 -15.92 23.56 -22.64
CA MET A 260 -15.24 24.17 -21.49
C MET A 260 -15.76 23.63 -20.14
N PHE A 261 -17.02 23.19 -20.10
CA PHE A 261 -17.66 22.64 -18.90
C PHE A 261 -17.97 21.14 -19.02
N ALA A 262 -17.22 20.43 -19.86
CA ALA A 262 -17.33 18.98 -19.99
C ALA A 262 -16.68 18.25 -18.80
N TRP A 263 -17.41 17.27 -18.26
CA TRP A 263 -16.98 16.43 -17.13
C TRP A 263 -16.22 15.20 -17.63
N GLU A 264 -15.05 15.46 -18.22
CA GLU A 264 -14.30 14.46 -18.98
C GLU A 264 -13.58 13.41 -18.10
N PRO A 265 -13.25 12.23 -18.66
CA PRO A 265 -12.62 11.12 -17.92
C PRO A 265 -11.28 11.50 -17.29
N ARG A 266 -10.48 12.34 -17.98
CA ARG A 266 -9.20 12.88 -17.46
C ARG A 266 -9.33 13.73 -16.19
N LYS A 267 -10.55 14.12 -15.83
CA LYS A 267 -10.85 14.85 -14.59
C LYS A 267 -11.22 13.90 -13.44
N ALA A 268 -11.38 12.60 -13.68
CA ALA A 268 -11.63 11.57 -12.65
C ALA A 268 -10.39 11.26 -11.80
N ARG A 269 -9.76 12.27 -11.20
CA ARG A 269 -8.56 12.12 -10.35
C ARG A 269 -8.90 12.43 -8.91
N LEU A 270 -8.34 11.66 -7.98
CA LEU A 270 -8.52 11.87 -6.54
C LEU A 270 -8.02 13.26 -6.14
N ASP A 271 -8.81 13.96 -5.32
CA ASP A 271 -8.55 15.32 -4.81
C ASP A 271 -8.44 16.44 -5.86
N LYS A 272 -8.89 16.21 -7.10
CA LYS A 272 -8.91 17.27 -8.13
C LYS A 272 -9.86 18.39 -7.69
N GLN A 273 -9.36 19.63 -7.73
CA GLN A 273 -10.10 20.84 -7.36
C GLN A 273 -10.51 21.63 -8.60
N GLY A 274 -11.58 22.43 -8.49
CA GLY A 274 -12.08 23.29 -9.56
C GLY A 274 -13.59 23.17 -9.78
N LYS A 275 -14.14 24.02 -10.65
CA LYS A 275 -15.58 24.03 -10.97
C LYS A 275 -16.07 22.76 -11.68
N VAL A 276 -15.20 22.15 -12.48
CA VAL A 276 -15.42 20.83 -13.11
C VAL A 276 -14.19 19.99 -12.79
N ASN A 277 -14.35 19.08 -11.84
CA ASN A 277 -13.24 18.40 -11.19
C ASN A 277 -13.44 16.88 -11.06
N ALA A 278 -14.46 16.35 -11.71
CA ALA A 278 -14.71 14.91 -11.78
C ALA A 278 -15.12 14.51 -13.21
N TRP A 279 -15.29 13.20 -13.41
CA TRP A 279 -16.01 12.67 -14.56
C TRP A 279 -17.47 12.43 -14.20
N THR A 280 -18.36 12.65 -15.16
CA THR A 280 -19.74 12.17 -15.07
C THR A 280 -20.22 11.72 -16.45
N SER A 281 -20.99 10.65 -16.49
CA SER A 281 -21.54 10.09 -17.72
C SER A 281 -22.62 11.00 -18.31
N GLY A 282 -22.72 11.03 -19.63
CA GLY A 282 -23.77 11.78 -20.34
C GLY A 282 -25.17 11.21 -20.11
N HIS A 283 -25.26 9.91 -19.80
CA HIS A 283 -26.50 9.21 -19.51
C HIS A 283 -26.42 8.54 -18.14
N ASN A 284 -27.57 8.36 -17.49
CA ASN A 284 -27.67 7.72 -16.18
C ASN A 284 -28.20 6.28 -16.31
N ASP A 285 -27.36 5.39 -16.86
CA ASP A 285 -27.69 3.98 -17.04
C ASP A 285 -26.54 3.07 -16.57
N GLN A 286 -26.82 1.78 -16.39
CA GLN A 286 -25.88 0.79 -15.86
C GLN A 286 -24.81 0.35 -16.88
N SER A 287 -24.92 0.76 -18.14
CA SER A 287 -23.93 0.43 -19.17
C SER A 287 -22.74 1.38 -19.15
N GLN A 288 -22.83 2.51 -18.42
CA GLN A 288 -21.78 3.51 -18.35
C GLN A 288 -20.54 2.99 -17.62
N TRP A 289 -19.37 3.34 -18.14
CA TRP A 289 -18.09 2.89 -17.62
C TRP A 289 -17.01 3.96 -17.70
N LEU A 290 -16.05 3.85 -16.78
CA LEU A 290 -14.78 4.58 -16.79
C LEU A 290 -13.65 3.54 -16.81
N GLN A 291 -12.73 3.66 -17.78
CA GLN A 291 -11.64 2.73 -17.98
C GLN A 291 -10.29 3.42 -17.85
N VAL A 292 -9.37 2.77 -17.16
CA VAL A 292 -7.98 3.18 -17.05
C VAL A 292 -7.11 2.10 -17.69
N SER A 293 -6.35 2.48 -18.71
CA SER A 293 -5.45 1.60 -19.46
C SER A 293 -4.02 1.73 -18.94
N PHE A 294 -3.41 0.62 -18.56
CA PHE A 294 -2.04 0.61 -18.04
C PHE A 294 -1.08 0.14 -19.13
N GLN A 295 -0.01 0.90 -19.37
CA GLN A 295 1.03 0.52 -20.34
C GLN A 295 1.98 -0.59 -19.82
N ILE A 296 1.81 -1.02 -18.56
CA ILE A 296 2.57 -2.10 -17.94
C ILE A 296 1.62 -3.29 -17.72
N LYS A 297 2.01 -4.48 -18.20
CA LYS A 297 1.31 -5.73 -17.87
C LYS A 297 1.57 -6.06 -16.40
N PHE A 298 0.54 -6.00 -15.56
CA PHE A 298 0.64 -6.51 -14.19
C PHE A 298 0.75 -8.04 -14.21
N HIS A 299 1.38 -8.63 -13.17
CA HIS A 299 1.60 -10.08 -13.02
C HIS A 299 0.32 -10.95 -13.00
N ARG A 300 -0.87 -10.33 -13.09
CA ARG A 300 -2.11 -10.96 -13.53
C ARG A 300 -2.65 -10.16 -14.69
N HIS A 301 -2.67 -10.75 -15.89
CA HIS A 301 -3.34 -10.45 -17.19
C HIS A 301 -4.25 -9.21 -17.41
N LEU A 302 -4.23 -8.17 -16.58
CA LEU A 302 -5.06 -6.97 -16.66
C LEU A 302 -4.22 -5.83 -17.25
N SER A 303 -4.43 -5.56 -18.52
CA SER A 303 -3.92 -4.38 -19.24
C SER A 303 -4.81 -3.14 -19.05
N SER A 304 -6.00 -3.32 -18.47
CA SER A 304 -6.95 -2.23 -18.21
C SER A 304 -7.86 -2.58 -17.03
N LEU A 305 -8.39 -1.54 -16.38
CA LEU A 305 -9.36 -1.64 -15.30
C LEU A 305 -10.58 -0.79 -15.66
N SER A 306 -11.77 -1.40 -15.64
CA SER A 306 -13.03 -0.73 -15.98
C SER A 306 -13.97 -0.72 -14.78
N PHE A 307 -14.47 0.45 -14.43
CA PHE A 307 -15.47 0.67 -13.38
C PHE A 307 -16.85 0.85 -14.01
N ARG A 308 -17.90 0.23 -13.45
CA ARG A 308 -19.29 0.37 -13.91
C ARG A 308 -20.18 1.00 -12.84
N HIS A 309 -21.21 1.72 -13.27
CA HIS A 309 -22.16 2.37 -12.36
C HIS A 309 -23.11 1.35 -11.69
N ALA A 310 -23.12 1.28 -10.36
CA ALA A 310 -24.06 0.48 -9.57
C ALA A 310 -25.20 1.36 -9.01
N ARG A 311 -26.45 0.90 -9.06
CA ARG A 311 -27.61 1.65 -8.53
C ARG A 311 -27.59 1.68 -7.01
N GLY A 312 -27.79 2.87 -6.44
CA GLY A 312 -28.17 3.06 -5.05
C GLY A 312 -26.99 2.99 -4.10
N GLU A 313 -26.82 4.07 -3.33
CA GLU A 313 -25.71 4.35 -2.42
C GLU A 313 -24.47 4.93 -3.12
N THR A 314 -24.01 6.05 -2.55
CA THR A 314 -22.75 6.78 -2.78
C THR A 314 -21.70 6.04 -3.61
N CYS A 315 -21.13 6.71 -4.62
CA CYS A 315 -19.97 6.28 -5.40
C CYS A 315 -19.15 5.21 -4.65
N PRO A 316 -19.09 3.96 -5.13
CA PRO A 316 -18.24 2.99 -4.49
C PRO A 316 -16.82 3.55 -4.60
N THR A 317 -16.24 3.93 -3.47
CA THR A 317 -14.80 3.91 -3.26
C THR A 317 -14.33 2.45 -3.29
N GLU A 318 -14.66 1.72 -4.35
CA GLU A 318 -13.94 0.51 -4.74
C GLU A 318 -12.69 0.98 -5.45
N ILE A 319 -11.73 1.46 -4.66
CA ILE A 319 -10.34 1.42 -5.08
C ILE A 319 -10.01 -0.06 -5.13
N ILE A 320 -10.14 -0.65 -6.32
CA ILE A 320 -9.72 -2.01 -6.59
C ILE A 320 -8.22 -2.09 -6.27
N SER A 321 -7.90 -2.76 -5.16
CA SER A 321 -6.55 -3.18 -4.84
C SER A 321 -6.28 -4.52 -5.53
N VAL A 322 -5.40 -4.50 -6.53
CA VAL A 322 -4.58 -5.69 -6.87
C VAL A 322 -3.43 -5.73 -5.89
#